data_AF-A0A432IXN2-F1
#
_entry.id   AF-A0A432IXN2-F1
#
_cell.length_a   1.000
_cell.length_b   1.000
_cell.length_c   1.000
_cell.angle_alpha   90.00
_cell.angle_beta   90.00
_cell.angle_gamma   90.00
#
_symmetry.space_group_name_H-M   'P 1'
#
loop_
_entity.id
_entity.type
_entity.pdbx_description
1 polymer ?
#
loop_
_entity_poly.entity_id
_entity_poly.type
_entity_poly.pdbx_seq_one_letter_code
_entity_poly.pdbx_strand_id
1 'polypeptide(L)' 'MNSQYVNRIVRACKLDVSLYEEVEADKSATLQAASVVVLSSLAAGVGAISLGASNFLMAPLLSLVSWYIWAYIIY' A
#
# COMPACT_ATOMS: atom_id res chain seq x y z
N MET A 1 -16.62 15.26 4.89
CA MET A 1 -15.77 15.29 3.69
C MET A 1 -14.85 14.08 3.74
N ASN A 2 -15.16 13.00 3.03
CA ASN A 2 -14.16 11.95 2.81
C ASN A 2 -13.17 12.48 1.79
N SER A 3 -11.89 12.59 2.16
CA SER A 3 -10.82 12.91 1.22
C SER A 3 -10.86 11.90 0.07
N GLN A 4 -10.71 12.37 -1.17
CA GLN A 4 -10.70 11.50 -2.37
C GLN A 4 -9.71 10.33 -2.19
N TYR A 5 -8.55 10.59 -1.58
CA TYR A 5 -7.56 9.57 -1.24
C TYR A 5 -8.14 8.43 -0.37
N VAL A 6 -8.84 8.76 0.73
CA VAL A 6 -9.43 7.76 1.63
C VAL A 6 -10.59 7.02 0.95
N ASN A 7 -11.39 7.73 0.14
CA ASN A 7 -12.46 7.11 -0.64
C ASN A 7 -11.91 6.03 -1.58
N ARG A 8 -10.85 6.35 -2.33
CA ARG A 8 -10.18 5.40 -3.22
C ARG A 8 -9.64 4.18 -2.47
N ILE A 9 -9.01 4.36 -1.30
CA ILE A 9 -8.55 3.23 -0.47
C ILE A 9 -9.72 2.31 -0.10
N VAL A 10 -10.81 2.89 0.43
CA VAL A 10 -11.98 2.11 0.88
C VAL A 10 -12.61 1.35 -0.29
N ARG A 11 -12.73 1.98 -1.47
CA ARG A 11 -13.26 1.35 -2.68
C ARG A 11 -12.32 0.26 -3.22
N ALA A 12 -11.00 0.45 -3.12
CA ALA A 12 -10.01 -0.57 -3.50
C ALA A 12 -10.15 -1.81 -2.61
N CYS A 13 -10.33 -1.63 -1.30
CA CYS A 13 -10.59 -2.74 -0.37
C CYS A 13 -11.91 -3.47 -0.66
N LYS A 14 -12.89 -2.78 -1.25
CA LYS A 14 -14.16 -3.37 -1.68
C LYS A 14 -14.12 -4.02 -3.07
N LEU A 15 -12.96 -3.98 -3.75
CA LEU A 15 -12.81 -4.48 -5.13
C LEU A 15 -13.80 -3.83 -6.10
N ASP A 16 -14.05 -2.53 -5.93
CA ASP A 16 -14.92 -1.77 -6.83
C ASP A 16 -14.27 -1.61 -8.21
N VAL A 17 -14.86 -2.23 -9.23
CA VAL A 17 -14.31 -2.23 -10.61
C VAL A 17 -14.21 -0.82 -11.19
N SER A 18 -15.17 0.06 -10.88
CA SER A 18 -15.21 1.42 -11.41
C SER A 18 -14.08 2.30 -10.87
N LEU A 19 -13.47 1.91 -9.75
CA LEU A 19 -12.31 2.60 -9.20
C LEU A 19 -11.07 2.40 -10.09
N TYR A 20 -10.88 1.21 -10.65
CA TYR A 20 -9.66 0.93 -11.42
C TYR A 20 -9.61 1.78 -12.70
N GLU A 21 -10.74 1.97 -13.37
CA GLU A 21 -10.87 2.90 -14.51
C GLU A 21 -10.57 4.36 -14.11
N GLU A 22 -11.07 4.80 -12.95
CA GLU A 22 -10.82 6.14 -12.41
C GLU A 22 -9.32 6.37 -12.11
N VAL A 23 -8.67 5.37 -11.51
CA VAL A 23 -7.23 5.42 -11.18
C VAL A 23 -6.37 5.36 -12.43
N GLU A 24 -6.78 4.61 -13.45
CA GLU A 24 -6.07 4.54 -14.73
C GLU A 24 -6.10 5.88 -15.49
N ALA A 25 -7.26 6.57 -15.42
CA ALA A 25 -7.45 7.90 -15.99
C ALA A 25 -6.69 9.00 -15.21
N ASP A 26 -6.49 8.83 -13.91
CA ASP A 26 -5.83 9.81 -13.04
C ASP A 26 -4.37 9.42 -12.74
N LYS A 27 -3.42 9.95 -13.52
CA LYS A 27 -1.98 9.73 -13.31
C LYS A 27 -1.46 10.19 -11.94
N SER A 28 -2.15 11.11 -11.25
CA SER A 28 -1.76 11.52 -9.90
C SER A 28 -2.07 10.44 -8.86
N ALA A 29 -2.98 9.51 -9.18
CA ALA A 29 -3.35 8.39 -8.33
C ALA A 29 -2.19 7.38 -8.15
N THR A 30 -1.23 7.31 -9.08
CA THR A 30 -0.06 6.43 -8.95
C THR A 30 0.76 6.75 -7.70
N LEU A 31 0.99 8.04 -7.42
CA LEU A 31 1.70 8.46 -6.21
C LEU A 31 0.88 8.19 -4.93
N GLN A 32 -0.45 8.28 -5.02
CA GLN A 32 -1.35 7.88 -3.93
C GLN A 32 -1.28 6.38 -3.68
N ALA A 33 -1.28 5.55 -4.72
CA ALA A 33 -1.15 4.10 -4.57
C ALA A 33 0.20 3.71 -3.97
N ALA A 34 1.28 4.36 -4.41
CA ALA A 34 2.62 4.15 -3.84
C ALA A 34 2.67 4.48 -2.34
N SER A 35 2.00 5.55 -1.90
CA SER A 35 1.97 5.89 -0.46
C SER A 35 1.18 4.88 0.36
N VAL A 36 0.12 4.26 -0.19
CA VAL A 36 -0.60 3.15 0.46
C VAL A 36 0.31 1.94 0.69
N VAL A 37 1.19 1.61 -0.27
CA VAL A 37 2.19 0.53 -0.12
C VAL A 37 3.17 0.84 1.01
N VAL A 38 3.68 2.08 1.09
CA VAL A 38 4.57 2.48 2.20
C VAL A 38 3.85 2.40 3.55
N LEU A 39 2.60 2.85 3.63
CA LEU A 39 1.80 2.79 4.86
C LEU A 39 1.54 1.34 5.31
N SER A 40 1.24 0.43 4.38
CA SER A 40 1.03 -0.98 4.71
C SER A 40 2.32 -1.66 5.20
N SER A 41 3.47 -1.32 4.60
CA SER A 41 4.77 -1.79 5.09
C SER A 41 5.12 -1.24 6.46
N LEU A 42 4.83 0.04 6.76
CA LEU A 42 5.00 0.59 8.10
C LEU A 42 4.12 -0.13 9.13
N ALA A 43 2.88 -0.47 8.78
CA ALA A 43 1.98 -1.26 9.64
C ALA A 43 2.56 -2.65 9.94
N ALA A 44 3.22 -3.29 8.96
CA ALA A 44 3.95 -4.54 9.20
C ALA A 44 5.07 -4.36 10.24
N GLY A 45 5.79 -3.23 10.20
CA GLY A 45 6.77 -2.85 11.22
C GLY A 45 6.17 -2.69 12.62
N VAL A 46 5.04 -2.01 12.73
CA VAL A 46 4.32 -1.86 14.00
C VAL A 46 3.93 -3.23 14.57
N GLY A 47 3.39 -4.13 13.75
CA GLY A 47 3.07 -5.49 14.19
C GLY A 47 4.29 -6.29 14.66
N ALA A 48 5.44 -6.06 14.02
CA ALA A 48 6.70 -6.72 14.32
C ALA A 48 7.40 -6.21 15.60
N ILE A 49 6.98 -5.09 16.21
CA ILE A 49 7.55 -4.58 17.47
C ILE A 49 7.48 -5.63 18.58
N SER A 50 6.42 -6.45 18.59
CA SER A 50 6.23 -7.55 19.54
C SER A 50 7.35 -8.62 19.49
N LEU A 51 8.07 -8.70 18.37
CA LEU A 51 9.19 -9.63 18.14
C LEU A 51 10.56 -8.98 18.45
N GLY A 52 10.58 -7.73 18.91
CA GLY A 52 11.77 -6.94 19.22
C GLY A 52 11.80 -5.60 18.51
N ALA A 53 12.26 -4.56 19.19
CA ALA A 53 12.27 -3.18 18.67
C ALA A 53 13.12 -3.00 17.39
N SER A 54 14.15 -3.83 17.20
CA SER A 54 14.95 -3.85 15.96
C SER A 54 14.13 -4.29 14.74
N ASN A 55 13.07 -5.07 14.95
CA ASN A 55 12.23 -5.59 13.87
C ASN A 55 11.26 -4.54 13.32
N PHE A 56 11.08 -3.41 14.00
CA PHE A 56 10.28 -2.28 13.55
C PHE A 56 10.77 -1.69 12.22
N LEU A 57 12.09 -1.69 11.99
CA LEU A 57 12.69 -1.18 10.75
C LEU A 57 12.89 -2.28 9.72
N MET A 58 13.21 -3.50 10.16
CA MET A 58 13.46 -4.62 9.26
C MET A 58 12.17 -5.11 8.58
N ALA A 59 11.05 -5.19 9.30
CA ALA A 59 9.79 -5.70 8.76
C ALA A 59 9.18 -4.82 7.65
N PRO A 60 9.14 -3.48 7.74
CA PRO A 60 8.72 -2.63 6.64
C PRO A 60 9.62 -2.76 5.42
N LEU A 61 10.94 -2.83 5.61
CA LEU A 61 11.88 -2.98 4.50
C LEU A 61 11.68 -4.31 3.77
N LEU A 62 11.57 -5.42 4.52
CA LEU A 62 11.29 -6.73 3.94
C LEU A 62 9.92 -6.77 3.26
N SER A 63 8.91 -6.11 3.83
CA SER A 63 7.58 -5.98 3.24
C SER A 63 7.61 -5.23 1.90
N LEU A 64 8.34 -4.10 1.82
CA LEU A 64 8.51 -3.35 0.58
C LEU A 64 9.24 -4.16 -0.49
N VAL A 65 10.34 -4.82 -0.11
CA VAL A 65 11.12 -5.67 -1.02
C VAL A 65 10.26 -6.82 -1.54
N SER A 66 9.50 -7.48 -0.66
CA SER A 66 8.61 -8.57 -1.03
C SER A 66 7.52 -8.11 -2.00
N TRP A 67 6.89 -6.97 -1.76
CA TRP A 67 5.92 -6.37 -2.67
C TRP A 67 6.54 -6.06 -4.04
N TYR A 68 7.73 -5.47 -4.07
CA TYR A 68 8.44 -5.14 -5.30
C TYR A 68 8.76 -6.39 -6.13
N ILE A 69 9.28 -7.45 -5.48
CA ILE A 69 9.56 -8.73 -6.15
C ILE A 69 8.28 -9.32 -6.75
N TRP A 70 7.18 -9.31 -6.00
CA TRP A 70 5.89 -9.81 -6.49
C TRP A 70 5.35 -9.02 -7.69
N ALA A 71 5.45 -7.69 -7.64
CA ALA A 71 5.06 -6.83 -8.75
C ALA A 71 5.87 -7.18 -10.01
N TYR A 72 7.19 -7.35 -9.87
CA TYR A 72 8.07 -7.72 -10.99
C TYR A 72 7.79 -9.11 -11.57
N ILE A 73 7.28 -10.05 -10.76
CA ILE A 73 6.95 -11.40 -11.23
C ILE A 73 5.61 -11.42 -11.97
N ILE A 74 4.62 -10.64 -11.50
CA ILE A 74 3.26 -10.65 -12.05
C ILE A 74 3.13 -9.79 -13.31
N TYR A 75 3.83 -8.65 -13.37
CA TYR A 75 3.69 -7.65 -14.41
C TYR A 75 4.91 -7.61 -15.33
#